data_AF-A0A8J4HAK1-F1
#
_entry.id   AF-A0A8J4HAK1-F1
#
_cell.length_a   1.000
_cell.length_b   1.000
_cell.length_c   1.000
_cell.angle_alpha   90.00
_cell.angle_beta   90.00
_cell.angle_gamma   90.00
#
_symmetry.space_group_name_H-M   'P 1'
#
loop_
_entity.id
_entity.type
_entity.pdbx_description
1 polymer ?
#
loop_
_entity_poly.entity_id
_entity_poly.type
_entity_poly.pdbx_seq_one_letter_code
_entity_poly.pdbx_strand_id
1 'polypeptide(L)'
;MRLALLGCIGLMTATTALAQQLPGQASQAQHGPQMAANGVVPAAAAPVATGNPLDIRSLRDLATACSMRNDNPYYVAATSLCAGYEAAVLDFHLLDTLGPRHNKRKVCLPNPAPSRRQTTAGLVSWVQSNPQYLDEPAASGVLRYFINNYPCNRKTFQWSPPGPMQ
;
A
#
# COMPACT_ATOMS: atom_id res chain seq x y z
N MET A 1 -28.46 -3.64 49.29
CA MET A 1 -29.17 -2.39 49.64
C MET A 1 -28.24 -1.23 49.28
N ARG A 2 -28.75 -0.24 48.54
CA ARG A 2 -28.12 1.00 48.02
C ARG A 2 -27.38 0.96 46.67
N LEU A 3 -28.15 1.40 45.66
CA LEU A 3 -27.76 2.04 44.40
C LEU A 3 -27.00 3.36 44.64
N ALA A 4 -26.06 3.68 43.74
CA ALA A 4 -25.80 5.03 43.22
C ALA A 4 -25.18 4.86 41.80
N LEU A 5 -25.86 5.10 40.68
CA LEU A 5 -26.35 6.35 40.07
C LEU A 5 -25.24 7.31 39.58
N LEU A 6 -25.34 7.59 38.27
CA LEU A 6 -24.85 8.77 37.54
C LEU A 6 -23.33 8.88 37.37
N GLY A 7 -22.76 9.10 36.18
CA GLY A 7 -23.32 9.77 35.01
C GLY A 7 -22.36 10.90 34.64
N CYS A 8 -21.30 10.61 33.89
CA CYS A 8 -20.45 11.62 33.27
C CYS A 8 -20.66 11.56 31.76
N ILE A 9 -21.81 12.07 31.32
CA ILE A 9 -22.03 12.46 29.93
C ILE A 9 -21.18 13.72 29.73
N GLY A 10 -19.97 13.52 29.19
CA GLY A 10 -19.12 14.61 28.76
C GLY A 10 -19.72 15.30 27.54
N LEU A 11 -20.17 16.55 27.72
CA LEU A 11 -20.49 17.46 26.63
C LEU A 11 -19.21 17.73 25.82
N MET A 12 -19.09 17.13 24.64
CA MET A 12 -18.15 17.61 23.63
C MET A 12 -18.81 18.78 22.89
N THR A 13 -18.39 19.99 23.25
CA THR A 13 -18.71 21.21 22.51
C THR A 13 -18.02 21.16 21.16
N ALA A 14 -18.82 21.18 20.09
CA ALA A 14 -18.36 21.32 18.72
C ALA A 14 -17.78 22.73 18.52
N THR A 15 -16.45 22.84 18.43
CA THR A 15 -15.79 24.05 17.95
C THR A 15 -15.81 24.06 16.42
N THR A 16 -16.74 24.82 15.86
CA THR A 16 -16.72 25.25 14.45
C THR A 16 -15.51 26.16 14.23
N ALA A 17 -14.43 25.63 13.66
CA ALA A 17 -13.33 26.43 13.17
C ALA A 17 -13.72 27.06 11.83
N LEU A 18 -13.77 28.39 11.83
CA LEU A 18 -14.04 29.25 10.69
C LEU A 18 -13.01 29.06 9.57
N ALA A 19 -13.51 28.82 8.36
CA ALA A 19 -12.77 29.05 7.14
C ALA A 19 -12.55 30.56 6.96
N GLN A 20 -11.30 30.99 6.86
CA GLN A 20 -10.95 32.32 6.38
C GLN A 20 -9.98 32.22 5.21
N GLN A 21 -10.50 32.66 4.07
CA GLN A 21 -9.90 32.83 2.75
C GLN A 21 -8.68 33.75 2.83
N LEU A 22 -7.55 33.35 2.23
CA LEU A 22 -6.42 34.24 1.96
C LEU A 22 -6.57 34.86 0.56
N PRO A 23 -6.44 36.19 0.42
CA PRO A 23 -6.51 36.87 -0.86
C PRO A 23 -5.16 36.84 -1.61
N GLY A 24 -5.24 36.73 -2.94
CA GLY A 24 -4.35 37.39 -3.89
C GLY A 24 -2.87 36.97 -3.88
N GLN A 25 -2.50 36.07 -4.79
CA GLN A 25 -1.13 36.03 -5.34
C GLN A 25 -1.22 36.44 -6.81
N ALA A 26 -0.84 37.69 -7.04
CA ALA A 26 -0.80 38.36 -8.33
C ALA A 26 0.23 37.71 -9.26
N SER A 27 -0.13 37.67 -10.55
CA SER A 27 0.73 37.29 -11.66
C SER A 27 2.05 38.05 -11.65
N GLN A 28 3.16 37.31 -11.63
CA GLN A 28 4.45 37.83 -12.08
C GLN A 28 4.70 37.35 -13.51
N ALA A 29 4.68 38.32 -14.42
CA ALA A 29 5.13 38.17 -15.79
C ALA A 29 6.63 37.84 -15.81
N GLN A 30 6.99 36.72 -16.43
CA GLN A 30 8.38 36.38 -16.75
C GLN A 30 8.63 36.69 -18.23
N HIS A 31 9.37 37.77 -18.48
CA HIS A 31 10.04 38.02 -19.76
C HIS A 31 11.46 37.43 -19.67
N GLY A 32 11.75 36.41 -20.47
CA GLY A 32 13.08 35.83 -20.66
C GLY A 32 13.17 35.14 -22.02
N PRO A 33 14.27 35.28 -22.77
CA PRO A 33 14.27 35.10 -24.22
C PRO A 33 14.65 33.67 -24.68
N GLN A 34 14.26 33.41 -25.93
CA GLN A 34 14.82 32.47 -26.91
C GLN A 34 14.41 30.98 -26.85
N MET A 35 13.74 30.62 -27.94
CA MET A 35 13.24 29.32 -28.33
C MET A 35 14.41 28.41 -28.75
N ALA A 36 14.70 27.38 -27.94
CA ALA A 36 15.25 26.14 -28.46
C ALA A 36 14.08 25.17 -28.66
N ALA A 37 13.77 24.87 -29.92
CA ALA A 37 12.71 23.96 -30.30
C ALA A 37 13.09 22.51 -29.96
N ASN A 38 12.95 22.13 -28.69
CA ASN A 38 12.90 20.73 -28.31
C ASN A 38 11.47 20.22 -28.58
N GLY A 39 11.36 19.31 -29.55
CA GLY A 39 10.10 18.68 -29.90
C GLY A 39 9.41 18.09 -28.68
N VAL A 40 8.24 18.62 -28.35
CA VAL A 40 7.35 18.05 -27.34
C VAL A 40 6.84 16.73 -27.91
N VAL A 41 7.45 15.62 -27.52
CA VAL A 41 6.85 14.30 -27.71
C VAL A 41 5.62 14.24 -26.81
N PRO A 42 4.40 14.11 -27.35
CA PRO A 42 3.22 13.95 -26.53
C PRO A 42 3.37 12.65 -25.73
N ALA A 43 3.41 12.76 -24.40
CA ALA A 43 3.30 11.61 -23.53
C ALA A 43 1.93 10.99 -23.77
N ALA A 44 1.90 9.79 -24.36
CA ALA A 44 0.66 9.03 -24.49
C ALA A 44 0.08 8.83 -23.09
N ALA A 45 -1.09 9.41 -22.83
CA ALA A 45 -1.82 9.15 -21.60
C ALA A 45 -2.20 7.67 -21.59
N ALA A 46 -1.71 6.93 -20.60
CA ALA A 46 -2.20 5.58 -20.35
C ALA A 46 -3.71 5.64 -20.09
N PRO A 47 -4.50 4.67 -20.58
CA PRO A 47 -5.93 4.64 -20.33
C PRO A 47 -6.19 4.66 -18.82
N VAL A 48 -7.04 5.57 -18.37
CA VAL A 48 -7.52 5.62 -16.99
C VAL A 48 -8.40 4.41 -16.76
N ALA A 49 -8.07 3.59 -15.76
CA ALA A 49 -8.91 2.46 -15.36
C ALA A 49 -10.32 2.99 -15.01
N THR A 50 -11.35 2.50 -15.70
CA THR A 50 -12.74 2.94 -15.57
C THR A 50 -13.52 2.25 -14.44
N GLY A 51 -12.85 1.41 -13.65
CA GLY A 51 -13.42 0.69 -12.51
C GLY A 51 -13.25 1.42 -11.17
N ASN A 52 -13.97 0.99 -10.14
CA ASN A 52 -13.72 1.44 -8.77
C ASN A 52 -12.28 1.03 -8.39
N PRO A 53 -11.36 1.97 -8.08
CA PRO A 53 -9.97 1.63 -7.75
C PRO A 53 -9.81 0.85 -6.44
N LEU A 54 -10.92 0.66 -5.70
CA LEU A 54 -10.97 -0.13 -4.48
C LEU A 54 -11.51 -1.56 -4.71
N ASP A 55 -11.98 -1.89 -5.92
CA ASP A 55 -12.39 -3.26 -6.26
C ASP A 55 -11.17 -4.08 -6.71
N ILE A 56 -10.52 -4.71 -5.73
CA ILE A 56 -9.30 -5.48 -5.94
C ILE A 56 -9.65 -6.93 -6.28
N ARG A 57 -9.55 -7.31 -7.55
CA ARG A 57 -9.76 -8.70 -8.01
C ARG A 57 -8.47 -9.36 -8.44
N SER A 58 -7.65 -8.62 -9.17
CA SER A 58 -6.42 -9.08 -9.77
C SER A 58 -5.19 -8.41 -9.18
N LEU A 59 -4.01 -8.99 -9.44
CA LEU A 59 -2.74 -8.35 -9.12
C LEU A 59 -2.60 -6.98 -9.80
N ARG A 60 -3.13 -6.81 -11.00
CA ARG A 60 -3.18 -5.53 -11.73
C ARG A 60 -3.97 -4.46 -10.98
N ASP A 61 -5.15 -4.82 -10.47
CA ASP A 61 -6.00 -3.88 -9.72
C ASP A 61 -5.28 -3.42 -8.46
N LEU A 62 -4.67 -4.37 -7.74
CA LEU A 62 -3.89 -4.06 -6.54
C LEU A 62 -2.70 -3.15 -6.86
N ALA A 63 -1.89 -3.48 -7.88
CA ALA A 63 -0.75 -2.67 -8.28
C ALA A 63 -1.16 -1.25 -8.68
N THR A 64 -2.31 -1.09 -9.34
CA THR A 64 -2.89 0.21 -9.70
C THR A 64 -3.24 1.01 -8.44
N ALA A 65 -3.84 0.37 -7.43
CA ALA A 65 -4.12 1.01 -6.14
C ALA A 65 -2.85 1.40 -5.38
N CYS A 66 -1.80 0.57 -5.44
CA CYS A 66 -0.50 0.82 -4.82
C CYS A 66 0.24 2.02 -5.44
N SER A 67 0.09 2.23 -6.75
CA SER A 67 0.74 3.33 -7.49
C SER A 67 -0.15 4.56 -7.68
N MET A 68 -1.25 4.68 -6.93
CA MET A 68 -2.18 5.80 -7.03
C MET A 68 -1.44 7.13 -6.79
N ARG A 69 -1.64 8.10 -7.67
CA ARG A 69 -1.05 9.44 -7.53
C ARG A 69 -1.79 10.26 -6.48
N ASN A 70 -1.08 11.17 -5.82
CA ASN A 70 -1.61 12.00 -4.74
C ASN A 70 -2.65 13.06 -5.18
N ASP A 71 -2.73 13.34 -6.48
CA ASP A 71 -3.74 14.20 -7.09
C ASP A 71 -5.07 13.46 -7.35
N ASN A 72 -5.10 12.13 -7.19
CA ASN A 72 -6.31 11.34 -7.32
C ASN A 72 -7.14 11.38 -6.00
N PRO A 73 -8.47 11.60 -6.06
CA PRO A 73 -9.32 11.64 -4.86
C PRO A 73 -9.32 10.32 -4.06
N TYR A 74 -8.98 9.19 -4.69
CA TYR A 74 -8.87 7.89 -4.02
C TYR A 74 -7.47 7.62 -3.45
N TYR A 75 -6.50 8.54 -3.56
CA TYR A 75 -5.11 8.31 -3.14
C TYR A 75 -4.99 7.65 -1.77
N VAL A 76 -5.58 8.26 -0.74
CA VAL A 76 -5.47 7.77 0.64
C VAL A 76 -6.14 6.40 0.78
N ALA A 77 -7.33 6.23 0.22
CA ALA A 77 -8.09 4.98 0.31
C ALA A 77 -7.38 3.83 -0.42
N ALA A 78 -6.95 4.06 -1.66
CA ALA A 78 -6.33 3.05 -2.52
C ALA A 78 -4.95 2.62 -2.00
N THR A 79 -4.09 3.57 -1.62
CA THR A 79 -2.76 3.25 -1.09
C THR A 79 -2.84 2.57 0.27
N SER A 80 -3.79 2.96 1.13
CA SER A 80 -4.01 2.29 2.42
C SER A 80 -4.56 0.88 2.24
N LEU A 81 -5.52 0.70 1.32
CA LEU A 81 -6.07 -0.61 0.97
C LEU A 81 -4.98 -1.52 0.43
N CYS A 82 -4.16 -1.04 -0.51
CA CYS A 82 -3.03 -1.81 -1.06
C CYS A 82 -2.10 -2.30 0.06
N ALA A 83 -1.62 -1.38 0.90
CA ALA A 83 -0.65 -1.71 1.93
C ALA A 83 -1.23 -2.66 2.99
N GLY A 84 -2.53 -2.54 3.30
CA GLY A 84 -3.26 -3.48 4.17
C GLY A 84 -3.45 -4.85 3.53
N TYR A 85 -3.75 -4.90 2.23
CA TYR A 85 -3.93 -6.15 1.48
C TYR A 85 -2.62 -6.96 1.42
N GLU A 86 -1.50 -6.29 1.11
CA GLU A 86 -0.16 -6.92 1.12
C GLU A 86 0.18 -7.51 2.49
N ALA A 87 -0.01 -6.73 3.56
CA ALA A 87 0.24 -7.18 4.92
C ALA A 87 -0.65 -8.38 5.28
N ALA A 88 -1.95 -8.33 4.97
CA ALA A 88 -2.89 -9.40 5.28
C ALA A 88 -2.53 -10.72 4.59
N VAL A 89 -2.14 -10.69 3.30
CA VAL A 89 -1.73 -11.90 2.56
C VAL A 89 -0.45 -12.48 3.15
N LEU A 90 0.53 -11.63 3.45
CA LEU A 90 1.78 -12.06 4.07
C LEU A 90 1.52 -12.66 5.45
N ASP A 91 0.84 -11.94 6.33
CA ASP A 91 0.56 -12.35 7.71
C ASP A 91 -0.23 -13.65 7.75
N PHE A 92 -1.23 -13.81 6.87
CA PHE A 92 -1.98 -15.06 6.77
C PHE A 92 -1.09 -16.24 6.39
N HIS A 93 -0.22 -16.07 5.38
CA HIS A 93 0.73 -17.13 4.97
C HIS A 93 1.73 -17.44 6.09
N LEU A 94 2.22 -16.42 6.79
CA LEU A 94 3.10 -16.64 7.93
C LEU A 94 2.34 -17.42 9.03
N LEU A 95 1.16 -16.98 9.43
CA LEU A 95 0.33 -17.64 10.45
C LEU A 95 0.00 -19.09 10.09
N ASP A 96 -0.47 -19.36 8.88
CA ASP A 96 -0.85 -20.72 8.44
C ASP A 96 0.36 -21.68 8.38
N THR A 97 1.57 -21.13 8.21
CA THR A 97 2.81 -21.91 8.18
C THR A 97 3.58 -21.88 9.49
N LEU A 98 2.94 -21.56 10.61
CA LEU A 98 3.53 -21.74 11.95
C LEU A 98 3.46 -23.20 12.42
N GLY A 99 4.30 -23.53 13.41
CA GLY A 99 4.24 -24.80 14.14
C GLY A 99 4.39 -26.04 13.25
N PRO A 100 3.48 -27.02 13.32
CA PRO A 100 3.58 -28.27 12.55
C PRO A 100 3.63 -28.08 11.03
N ARG A 101 3.17 -26.94 10.50
CA ARG A 101 3.15 -26.62 9.07
C ARG A 101 4.35 -25.80 8.60
N HIS A 102 5.38 -25.62 9.42
CA HIS A 102 6.58 -24.85 9.06
C HIS A 102 7.26 -25.33 7.77
N ASN A 103 7.17 -26.63 7.44
CA ASN A 103 7.68 -27.20 6.19
C ASN A 103 6.96 -26.67 4.94
N LYS A 104 5.79 -26.04 5.08
CA LYS A 104 5.04 -25.38 4.01
C LYS A 104 5.42 -23.91 3.84
N ARG A 105 6.21 -23.33 4.74
CA ARG A 105 6.62 -21.93 4.64
C ARG A 105 7.45 -21.68 3.37
N LYS A 106 6.97 -20.77 2.54
CA LYS A 106 7.63 -20.33 1.29
C LYS A 106 8.24 -18.93 1.37
N VAL A 107 7.83 -18.13 2.35
CA VAL A 107 8.26 -16.74 2.55
C VAL A 107 9.05 -16.64 3.85
N CYS A 108 10.26 -16.10 3.76
CA CYS A 108 11.19 -15.91 4.87
C CYS A 108 11.79 -14.50 4.77
N LEU A 109 11.26 -13.57 5.56
CA LEU A 109 11.74 -12.18 5.58
C LEU A 109 13.14 -12.11 6.19
N PRO A 110 14.01 -11.19 5.71
CA PRO A 110 15.28 -10.91 6.34
C PRO A 110 15.11 -10.29 7.73
N ASN A 111 16.19 -10.22 8.51
CA ASN A 111 16.25 -9.49 9.77
C ASN A 111 17.25 -8.31 9.63
N PRO A 112 16.82 -7.04 9.75
CA PRO A 112 15.43 -6.60 9.99
C PRO A 112 14.52 -6.84 8.78
N ALA A 113 13.22 -7.01 9.05
CA ALA A 113 12.21 -7.16 8.00
C ALA A 113 12.07 -5.84 7.20
N PRO A 114 11.74 -5.92 5.89
CA PRO A 114 11.46 -4.73 5.11
C PRO A 114 10.24 -3.99 5.67
N SER A 115 10.30 -2.66 5.66
CA SER A 115 9.17 -1.82 6.01
C SER A 115 8.03 -1.99 5.00
N ARG A 116 6.79 -1.72 5.42
CA ARG A 116 5.61 -1.71 4.54
C ARG A 116 5.81 -0.87 3.27
N ARG A 117 6.47 0.29 3.38
CA ARG A 117 6.77 1.15 2.22
C ARG A 117 7.73 0.47 1.25
N GLN A 118 8.73 -0.26 1.76
CA GLN A 118 9.68 -0.99 0.92
C GLN A 118 9.00 -2.17 0.22
N THR A 119 8.11 -2.91 0.91
CA THR A 119 7.39 -4.03 0.28
C THR A 119 6.43 -3.55 -0.80
N THR A 120 5.65 -2.48 -0.54
CA THR A 120 4.73 -1.90 -1.53
C THR A 120 5.44 -1.34 -2.76
N ALA A 121 6.52 -0.57 -2.56
CA ALA A 121 7.34 -0.09 -3.67
C ALA A 121 7.96 -1.25 -4.46
N GLY A 122 8.41 -2.29 -3.75
CA GLY A 122 8.94 -3.51 -4.35
C GLY A 122 7.90 -4.28 -5.17
N LEU A 123 6.65 -4.37 -4.70
CA LEU A 123 5.55 -5.01 -5.43
C LEU A 123 5.28 -4.26 -6.74
N VAL A 124 5.13 -2.94 -6.68
CA VAL A 124 4.89 -2.10 -7.87
C VAL A 124 6.02 -2.22 -8.90
N SER A 125 7.28 -2.29 -8.45
CA SER A 125 8.43 -2.54 -9.33
C SER A 125 8.42 -3.96 -9.90
N TRP A 126 8.15 -4.95 -9.06
CA TRP A 126 8.18 -6.36 -9.43
C TRP A 126 7.12 -6.70 -10.50
N VAL A 127 5.92 -6.13 -10.43
CA VAL A 127 4.88 -6.39 -11.44
C VAL A 127 5.25 -5.87 -12.83
N GLN A 128 6.08 -4.82 -12.93
CA GLN A 128 6.56 -4.30 -14.22
C GLN A 128 7.47 -5.31 -14.92
N SER A 129 8.28 -6.03 -14.14
CA SER A 129 9.17 -7.09 -14.64
C SER A 129 8.48 -8.46 -14.76
N ASN A 130 7.25 -8.60 -14.27
CA ASN A 130 6.50 -9.86 -14.26
C ASN A 130 5.05 -9.68 -14.75
N PRO A 131 4.84 -9.11 -15.96
CA PRO A 131 3.50 -8.78 -16.47
C PRO A 131 2.62 -10.02 -16.68
N GLN A 132 3.19 -11.21 -16.82
CA GLN A 132 2.48 -12.47 -17.01
C GLN A 132 1.59 -12.88 -15.81
N TYR A 133 1.78 -12.28 -14.63
CA TYR A 133 0.98 -12.58 -13.44
C TYR A 133 -0.10 -11.53 -13.15
N LEU A 134 -0.22 -10.48 -13.97
CA LEU A 134 -1.10 -9.34 -13.68
C LEU A 134 -2.58 -9.75 -13.53
N ASP A 135 -2.99 -10.78 -14.25
CA ASP A 135 -4.39 -11.23 -14.25
C ASP A 135 -4.65 -12.37 -13.24
N GLU A 136 -3.65 -12.73 -12.41
CA GLU A 136 -3.85 -13.64 -11.27
C GLU A 136 -4.74 -12.99 -10.19
N PRO A 137 -5.48 -13.79 -9.39
CA PRO A 137 -6.13 -13.28 -8.19
C PRO A 137 -5.14 -12.50 -7.32
N ALA A 138 -5.56 -11.34 -6.80
CA ALA A 138 -4.67 -10.42 -6.09
C ALA A 138 -3.88 -11.10 -4.95
N ALA A 139 -4.54 -11.92 -4.12
CA ALA A 139 -3.88 -12.66 -3.06
C ALA A 139 -2.80 -13.63 -3.57
N SER A 140 -3.06 -14.34 -4.68
CA SER A 140 -2.09 -15.24 -5.31
C SER A 140 -0.88 -14.48 -5.86
N GLY A 141 -1.12 -13.37 -6.55
CA GLY A 141 -0.06 -12.52 -7.10
C GLY A 141 0.82 -11.88 -6.01
N VAL A 142 0.22 -11.41 -4.92
CA VAL A 142 0.95 -10.87 -3.76
C VAL A 142 1.80 -11.94 -3.10
N LEU A 143 1.23 -13.12 -2.83
CA LEU A 143 1.99 -14.20 -2.21
C LEU A 143 3.15 -14.64 -3.13
N ARG A 144 2.93 -14.67 -4.45
CA ARG A 144 3.98 -14.94 -5.45
C ARG A 144 5.10 -13.91 -5.40
N TYR A 145 4.77 -12.62 -5.31
CA TYR A 145 5.76 -11.56 -5.11
C TYR A 145 6.63 -11.85 -3.88
N PHE A 146 6.02 -12.15 -2.73
CA PHE A 146 6.77 -12.44 -1.50
C PHE A 146 7.61 -13.72 -1.61
N ILE A 147 7.12 -14.76 -2.26
CA ILE A 147 7.87 -16.01 -2.48
C ILE A 147 9.09 -15.77 -3.36
N ASN A 148 8.95 -14.96 -4.42
CA ASN A 148 10.04 -14.69 -5.36
C ASN A 148 11.12 -13.79 -4.76
N ASN A 149 10.74 -12.82 -3.93
CA ASN A 149 11.67 -11.83 -3.38
C ASN A 149 12.24 -12.22 -2.00
N TYR A 150 11.52 -13.05 -1.26
CA TYR A 150 11.93 -13.52 0.07
C TYR A 150 11.80 -15.05 0.20
N PRO A 151 12.41 -15.83 -0.71
CA PRO A 151 12.32 -17.28 -0.65
C PRO A 151 13.00 -17.82 0.61
N CYS A 152 12.36 -18.81 1.23
CA CYS A 152 13.02 -19.57 2.30
C CYS A 152 14.18 -20.38 1.75
N ASN A 153 15.41 -19.92 1.99
CA ASN A 153 16.59 -20.76 1.79
C ASN A 153 16.86 -21.56 3.08
N ARG A 154 17.22 -22.84 2.94
CA ARG A 154 17.51 -23.71 4.11
C ARG A 154 18.81 -23.35 4.85
N LYS A 155 19.65 -22.47 4.28
CA LYS A 155 20.99 -22.16 4.83
C LYS A 155 21.03 -20.90 5.70
N THR A 156 20.14 -19.93 5.48
CA THR A 156 20.13 -18.63 6.19
C THR A 156 18.86 -18.41 7.00
N PHE A 157 17.80 -19.20 6.78
CA PHE A 157 16.62 -19.14 7.63
C PHE A 157 16.79 -20.07 8.85
N GLN A 158 17.37 -19.54 9.92
CA GLN A 158 17.11 -20.07 11.26
C GLN A 158 15.77 -19.50 11.71
N TRP A 159 14.71 -20.28 11.55
CA TRP A 159 13.44 -19.97 12.19
C TRP A 159 13.67 -19.97 13.71
N SER A 160 13.68 -18.79 14.31
CA SER A 160 13.48 -18.67 15.76
C SER A 160 11.97 -18.63 15.99
N PRO A 161 11.40 -19.59 16.74
CA PRO A 161 10.02 -19.47 17.18
C PRO A 161 9.83 -18.11 17.86
N PRO A 162 8.69 -17.43 17.67
CA PRO A 162 8.30 -16.40 18.62
C PRO A 162 8.34 -17.04 20.01
N GLY A 163 9.02 -16.38 20.97
CA GLY A 163 9.06 -16.83 22.35
C GLY A 163 7.65 -17.03 22.91
N PRO A 164 7.50 -17.75 24.04
CA PRO A 164 6.18 -17.94 24.64
C PRO A 164 5.48 -16.58 24.78
N MET A 165 4.26 -16.48 24.27
CA MET A 165 3.42 -15.31 24.50
C MET A 165 3.17 -15.23 26.00
N GLN A 166 3.79 -14.25 26.67
CA GLN A 166 3.53 -13.94 28.07
C GLN A 166 2.22 -13.18 28.20
#